data_AF-A0A6B2EAE6-F1
#
_entry.id   AF-A0A6B2EAE6-F1
#
_cell.length_a   1.000
_cell.length_b   1.000
_cell.length_c   1.000
_cell.angle_alpha   90.00
_cell.angle_beta   90.00
_cell.angle_gamma   90.00
#
_symmetry.space_group_name_H-M   'P 1'
#
loop_
_entity.id
_entity.type
_entity.pdbx_description
1 polymer ?
#
loop_
_entity_poly.entity_id
_entity_poly.type
_entity_poly.pdbx_seq_one_letter_code
_entity_poly.pdbx_strand_id
1 'polypeptide(L)'
;MGALFGKSKKPPSRITEQDKAVLQLKQQRDKLKQYQKRIELSLEKDRELAKKCLNTGRKERAKLLLRKKRYQEKLLENTDNQLENLEKLTSDIEFSQVEIQVIEGLKTGNQALKSLQQILNIDEIEKIMDETREGVEKQQELDEILSGRLTEEDESSILQELDDLVALDDAERAQESLPEEDINEKLPDVPTDMPEPEKAKRKKTEEPKVALMV
;
A
#
# COMPACT_ATOMS: atom_id res chain seq x y z
N MET A 1 31.31 53.74 26.27
CA MET A 1 31.91 52.57 25.59
C MET A 1 30.86 51.48 25.51
N GLY A 2 30.25 51.30 24.34
CA GLY A 2 29.16 50.34 24.13
C GLY A 2 29.69 48.94 23.83
N ALA A 3 29.20 47.94 24.58
CA ALA A 3 29.44 46.54 24.30
C ALA A 3 28.33 46.01 23.36
N LEU A 4 28.61 46.03 22.06
CA LEU A 4 27.80 45.38 21.02
C LEU A 4 28.19 43.90 20.94
N PHE A 5 27.64 43.07 21.82
CA PHE A 5 27.74 41.62 21.69
C PHE A 5 26.58 41.11 20.81
N GLY A 6 26.79 41.17 19.50
CA GLY A 6 25.90 40.55 18.52
C GLY A 6 25.91 39.03 18.72
N LYS A 7 24.82 38.47 19.24
CA LYS A 7 24.55 37.04 19.20
C LYS A 7 24.40 36.64 17.74
N SER A 8 25.47 36.13 17.14
CA SER A 8 25.41 35.48 15.84
C SER A 8 24.50 34.26 15.95
N LYS A 9 23.34 34.31 15.27
CA LYS A 9 22.50 33.13 15.06
C LYS A 9 23.34 32.12 14.30
N LYS A 10 23.73 31.03 14.98
CA LYS A 10 24.39 29.89 14.33
C LYS A 10 23.50 29.38 13.19
N PRO A 11 24.08 28.99 12.04
CA PRO A 11 23.29 28.42 10.94
C PRO A 11 22.50 27.20 11.46
N PRO A 12 21.26 26.99 10.99
CA PRO A 12 20.47 25.84 11.41
C PRO A 12 21.27 24.56 11.12
N SER A 13 21.47 23.75 12.16
CA SER A 13 22.23 22.50 12.02
C SER A 13 21.53 21.60 11.02
N ARG A 14 22.27 21.06 10.03
CA ARG A 14 21.81 20.00 9.12
C ARG A 14 21.40 18.69 9.84
N ILE A 15 21.55 18.65 11.16
CA ILE A 15 21.20 17.52 12.01
C ILE A 15 19.78 17.75 12.50
N THR A 16 18.88 16.87 12.09
CA THR A 16 17.48 16.87 12.52
C THR A 16 17.35 16.35 13.95
N GLU A 17 16.21 16.56 14.61
CA GLU A 17 15.97 16.01 15.95
C GLU A 17 15.92 14.47 15.91
N GLN A 18 15.44 13.93 14.80
CA GLN A 18 15.39 12.50 14.49
C GLN A 18 16.81 11.91 14.43
N ASP A 19 17.75 12.58 13.76
CA ASP A 19 19.15 12.14 13.70
C ASP A 19 19.80 12.07 15.08
N LYS A 20 19.46 13.03 15.96
CA LYS A 20 19.94 13.03 17.35
C LYS A 20 19.37 11.86 18.13
N ALA A 21 18.09 11.55 17.95
CA ALA A 21 17.45 10.40 18.59
C ALA A 21 18.08 9.08 18.13
N VAL A 22 18.28 8.90 16.81
CA VAL A 22 18.95 7.73 16.23
C VAL A 22 20.38 7.59 16.77
N LEU A 23 21.12 8.70 16.87
CA LEU A 23 22.46 8.68 17.45
C LEU A 23 22.45 8.24 18.92
N GLN A 24 21.50 8.74 19.72
CA GLN A 24 21.37 8.37 21.13
C GLN A 24 21.04 6.87 21.29
N LEU A 25 20.14 6.34 20.47
CA LEU A 25 19.81 4.91 20.46
C LEU A 25 21.02 4.06 20.07
N LYS A 26 21.77 4.47 19.03
CA LYS A 26 23.00 3.78 18.62
C LYS A 26 24.06 3.80 19.72
N GLN A 27 24.24 4.93 20.42
CA GLN A 27 25.14 5.01 21.58
C GLN A 27 24.71 4.10 22.74
N GLN A 28 23.40 4.01 23.03
CA GLN A 28 22.88 3.12 24.06
C GLN A 28 23.08 1.65 23.69
N ARG A 29 22.82 1.28 22.44
CA ARG A 29 23.09 -0.06 21.90
C ARG A 29 24.56 -0.43 22.09
N ASP A 30 25.48 0.46 21.74
CA ASP A 30 26.92 0.17 21.86
C ASP A 30 27.35 0.01 23.33
N LYS A 31 26.76 0.81 24.25
CA LYS A 31 26.97 0.63 25.69
C LYS A 31 26.44 -0.71 26.20
N LEU A 32 25.26 -1.15 25.73
CA LEU A 32 24.71 -2.46 26.09
C LEU A 32 25.57 -3.60 25.54
N LYS A 33 26.07 -3.50 24.29
CA LYS A 33 27.04 -4.48 23.73
C LYS A 33 28.32 -4.56 24.56
N GLN A 34 28.83 -3.43 25.05
CA GLN A 34 29.98 -3.43 25.97
C GLN A 34 29.63 -4.07 27.32
N TYR A 35 28.44 -3.83 27.85
CA TYR A 35 27.97 -4.43 29.09
C TYR A 35 27.80 -5.94 28.98
N GLN A 36 27.22 -6.42 27.88
CA GLN A 36 27.09 -7.83 27.53
C GLN A 36 28.45 -8.54 27.56
N LYS A 37 29.45 -8.00 26.84
CA LYS A 37 30.82 -8.55 26.84
C LYS A 37 31.44 -8.62 28.24
N ARG A 38 31.17 -7.63 29.10
CA ARG A 38 31.66 -7.64 30.50
C ARG A 38 31.00 -8.74 31.32
N ILE A 39 29.70 -8.99 31.12
CA ILE A 39 28.98 -10.07 31.80
C ILE A 39 29.50 -11.43 31.34
N GLU A 40 29.69 -11.62 30.03
CA GLU A 40 30.24 -12.86 29.46
C GLU A 40 31.61 -13.20 30.05
N LEU A 41 32.53 -12.22 30.10
CA LEU A 41 33.84 -12.38 30.73
C LEU A 41 33.73 -12.71 32.24
N SER A 42 32.74 -12.14 32.94
CA SER A 42 32.50 -12.50 34.35
C SER A 42 31.95 -13.92 34.50
N LEU A 43 31.08 -14.35 33.59
CA LEU A 43 30.49 -15.69 33.58
C LEU A 43 31.56 -16.76 33.36
N GLU A 44 32.50 -16.52 32.45
CA GLU A 44 33.65 -17.41 32.21
C GLU A 44 34.51 -17.55 33.47
N LYS A 45 34.86 -16.43 34.11
CA LYS A 45 35.62 -16.41 35.37
C LYS A 45 34.89 -17.15 36.48
N ASP A 46 33.60 -16.87 36.67
CA ASP A 46 32.79 -17.54 37.70
C ASP A 46 32.67 -19.05 37.43
N ARG A 47 32.62 -19.47 36.15
CA ARG A 47 32.64 -20.89 35.75
C ARG A 47 33.96 -21.57 36.10
N GLU A 48 35.10 -20.93 35.85
CA GLU A 48 36.41 -21.45 36.24
C GLU A 48 36.57 -21.53 37.76
N LEU A 49 36.16 -20.48 38.47
CA LEU A 49 36.20 -20.45 39.93
C LEU A 49 35.29 -21.53 40.54
N ALA A 50 34.11 -21.76 39.96
CA ALA A 50 33.22 -22.84 40.38
C ALA A 50 33.88 -24.20 40.19
N LYS A 51 34.51 -24.47 39.04
CA LYS A 51 35.27 -25.71 38.79
C LYS A 51 36.40 -25.90 39.82
N LYS A 52 37.18 -24.85 40.11
CA LYS A 52 38.25 -24.89 41.13
C LYS A 52 37.70 -25.17 42.54
N CYS A 53 36.57 -24.58 42.90
CA CYS A 53 35.92 -24.82 44.19
C CYS A 53 35.39 -26.26 44.33
N LEU A 54 34.90 -26.86 43.24
CA LEU A 54 34.47 -28.26 43.23
C LEU A 54 35.66 -29.21 43.42
N ASN A 55 36.77 -28.97 42.71
CA ASN A 55 37.99 -29.78 42.83
C ASN A 55 38.62 -29.70 44.24
N THR A 56 38.46 -28.57 44.93
CA THR A 56 38.96 -28.38 46.31
C THR A 56 37.96 -28.80 47.39
N GLY A 57 36.85 -29.46 47.02
CA GLY A 57 35.84 -29.98 47.95
C GLY A 57 34.94 -28.92 48.61
N ARG A 58 35.03 -27.64 48.21
CA ARG A 58 34.28 -26.52 48.79
C ARG A 58 32.89 -26.37 48.15
N LYS A 59 32.00 -27.33 48.43
CA LYS A 59 30.66 -27.42 47.81
C LYS A 59 29.77 -26.18 48.04
N GLU A 60 29.73 -25.62 49.25
CA GLU A 60 28.90 -24.44 49.56
C GLU A 60 29.33 -23.21 48.76
N ARG A 61 30.65 -23.00 48.59
CA ARG A 61 31.19 -21.89 47.81
C ARG A 61 30.93 -22.07 46.31
N ALA A 62 31.02 -23.30 45.81
CA ALA A 62 30.64 -23.63 44.44
C ALA A 62 29.15 -23.35 44.18
N LYS A 63 28.26 -23.73 45.11
CA LYS A 63 26.81 -23.46 45.03
C LYS A 63 26.50 -21.96 44.96
N LEU A 64 27.19 -21.14 45.74
CA LEU A 64 27.06 -19.68 45.68
C LEU A 64 27.46 -19.12 44.30
N LEU A 65 28.59 -19.58 43.76
CA LEU A 65 29.06 -19.16 42.42
C LEU A 65 28.09 -19.58 41.32
N LEU A 66 27.50 -20.77 41.40
CA LEU A 66 26.48 -21.22 40.44
C LEU A 66 25.19 -20.38 40.52
N ARG A 67 24.79 -19.93 41.72
CA ARG A 67 23.66 -18.99 41.87
C ARG A 67 23.97 -17.64 41.23
N LYS A 68 25.18 -17.12 41.45
CA LYS A 68 25.65 -15.88 40.82
C LYS A 68 25.67 -16.01 39.29
N LYS A 69 26.16 -17.13 38.76
CA LYS A 69 26.14 -17.46 37.33
C LYS A 69 24.72 -17.40 36.76
N ARG A 70 23.76 -18.09 37.39
CA ARG A 70 22.36 -18.11 36.94
C ARG A 70 21.72 -16.71 36.93
N TYR A 71 22.04 -15.88 37.92
CA TYR A 71 21.59 -14.49 37.95
C TYR A 71 22.17 -13.67 36.78
N GLN A 72 23.46 -13.83 36.49
CA GLN A 72 24.12 -13.16 35.37
C GLN A 72 23.61 -13.64 34.01
N GLU A 73 23.30 -14.92 33.86
CA GLU A 73 22.66 -15.47 32.65
C GLU A 73 21.29 -14.84 32.40
N LYS A 74 20.46 -14.69 33.45
CA LYS A 74 19.18 -13.98 33.33
C LYS A 74 19.36 -12.51 32.97
N LEU A 75 20.40 -11.87 33.50
CA LEU A 75 20.71 -10.48 33.17
C LEU A 75 21.18 -10.33 31.72
N LEU A 76 21.94 -11.31 31.21
CA LEU A 76 22.34 -11.39 29.81
C LEU A 76 21.12 -11.52 28.90
N GLU A 77 20.21 -12.45 29.20
CA GLU A 77 18.95 -12.65 28.46
C GLU A 77 18.11 -11.36 28.42
N ASN A 78 17.95 -10.68 29.56
CA ASN A 78 17.28 -9.39 29.60
C ASN A 78 17.98 -8.32 28.76
N THR A 79 19.32 -8.32 28.74
CA THR A 79 20.11 -7.37 27.94
C THR A 79 19.95 -7.64 26.46
N ASP A 80 19.93 -8.92 26.04
CA ASP A 80 19.69 -9.32 24.65
C ASP A 80 18.29 -8.89 24.18
N ASN A 81 17.26 -9.09 25.01
CA ASN A 81 15.90 -8.61 24.72
C ASN A 81 15.85 -7.09 24.58
N GLN A 82 16.55 -6.35 25.45
CA GLN A 82 16.64 -4.89 25.34
C GLN A 82 17.36 -4.44 24.08
N LEU A 83 18.39 -5.17 23.68
CA LEU A 83 19.16 -4.88 22.47
C LEU A 83 18.33 -5.11 21.22
N GLU A 84 17.56 -6.20 21.15
CA GLU A 84 16.60 -6.45 20.07
C GLU A 84 15.55 -5.33 19.99
N ASN A 85 15.00 -4.90 21.14
CA ASN A 85 14.04 -3.80 21.19
C ASN A 85 14.63 -2.47 20.70
N LEU A 86 15.89 -2.16 21.03
CA LEU A 86 16.58 -0.97 20.53
C LEU A 86 16.86 -1.04 19.02
N GLU A 87 17.19 -2.22 18.50
CA GLU A 87 17.40 -2.43 17.07
C GLU A 87 16.08 -2.25 16.31
N LYS A 88 14.97 -2.83 16.79
CA LYS A 88 13.61 -2.60 16.26
C LYS A 88 13.24 -1.11 16.27
N LEU A 89 13.38 -0.44 17.41
CA LEU A 89 13.04 0.99 17.53
C LEU A 89 13.88 1.85 16.57
N THR A 90 15.15 1.51 16.36
CA THR A 90 16.01 2.23 15.40
C THR A 90 15.50 2.04 13.97
N SER A 91 15.16 0.81 13.58
CA SER A 91 14.59 0.51 12.26
C SER A 91 13.23 1.18 12.05
N ASP A 92 12.37 1.20 13.08
CA ASP A 92 11.07 1.87 13.02
C ASP A 92 11.22 3.37 12.77
N ILE A 93 12.17 4.03 13.47
CA ILE A 93 12.44 5.45 13.24
C ILE A 93 12.98 5.70 11.83
N GLU A 94 13.90 4.86 11.35
CA GLU A 94 14.44 4.96 9.99
C GLU A 94 13.32 4.75 8.94
N PHE A 95 12.39 3.83 9.18
CA PHE A 95 11.22 3.64 8.32
C PHE A 95 10.27 4.84 8.34
N SER A 96 9.93 5.38 9.50
CA SER A 96 9.09 6.58 9.59
C SER A 96 9.72 7.81 8.93
N GLN A 97 11.05 7.91 8.84
CA GLN A 97 11.69 8.95 8.03
C GLN A 97 11.38 8.80 6.54
N VAL A 98 11.33 7.56 6.02
CA VAL A 98 10.92 7.28 4.65
C VAL A 98 9.44 7.60 4.44
N GLU A 99 8.58 7.24 5.40
CA GLU A 99 7.15 7.57 5.34
C GLU A 99 6.92 9.09 5.23
N ILE A 100 7.67 9.89 5.99
CA ILE A 100 7.62 11.36 5.88
C ILE A 100 7.98 11.82 4.47
N GLN A 101 9.05 11.28 3.88
CA GLN A 101 9.45 11.62 2.50
C GLN A 101 8.37 11.25 1.47
N VAL A 102 7.71 10.10 1.65
CA VAL A 102 6.58 9.69 0.79
C VAL A 102 5.42 10.68 0.90
N ILE A 103 5.07 11.10 2.12
CA ILE A 103 3.99 12.08 2.36
C ILE A 103 4.35 13.44 1.73
N GLU A 104 5.60 13.88 1.86
CA GLU A 104 6.09 15.10 1.20
C GLU A 104 5.98 14.99 -0.33
N GLY A 105 6.39 13.86 -0.91
CA GLY A 105 6.24 13.59 -2.34
C GLY A 105 4.77 13.62 -2.80
N LEU A 106 3.86 13.01 -2.03
CA LEU A 106 2.42 13.06 -2.30
C LEU A 106 1.87 14.49 -2.22
N LYS A 107 2.35 15.30 -1.28
CA LYS A 107 1.96 16.71 -1.15
C LYS A 107 2.39 17.52 -2.37
N THR A 108 3.63 17.34 -2.83
CA THR A 108 4.12 17.99 -4.06
C THR A 108 3.35 17.51 -5.29
N GLY A 109 3.06 16.21 -5.40
CA GLY A 109 2.22 15.67 -6.47
C GLY A 109 0.81 16.26 -6.46
N ASN A 110 0.18 16.40 -5.29
CA ASN A 110 -1.14 17.03 -5.15
C ASN A 110 -1.11 18.52 -5.56
N GLN A 111 -0.03 19.24 -5.21
CA GLN A 111 0.16 20.62 -5.65
C GLN A 111 0.30 20.72 -7.18
N ALA A 112 1.08 19.84 -7.80
CA ALA A 112 1.23 19.77 -9.26
C ALA A 112 -0.11 19.47 -9.95
N LEU A 113 -0.88 18.50 -9.42
CA LEU A 113 -2.23 18.21 -9.91
C LEU A 113 -3.16 19.42 -9.79
N LYS A 114 -3.11 20.16 -8.68
CA LYS A 114 -3.90 21.40 -8.51
C LYS A 114 -3.53 22.47 -9.52
N SER A 115 -2.24 22.67 -9.79
CA SER A 115 -1.82 23.64 -10.82
C SER A 115 -2.25 23.22 -12.22
N LEU A 116 -2.17 21.93 -12.56
CA LEU A 116 -2.67 21.43 -13.85
C LEU A 116 -4.19 21.61 -13.96
N GLN A 117 -4.93 21.29 -12.91
CA GLN A 117 -6.38 21.48 -12.90
C GLN A 117 -6.79 22.95 -13.07
N GLN A 118 -6.03 23.89 -12.50
CA GLN A 118 -6.28 25.32 -12.67
C GLN A 118 -6.08 25.79 -14.11
N ILE A 119 -5.06 25.26 -14.80
CA ILE A 119 -4.78 25.58 -16.21
C ILE A 119 -5.88 25.01 -17.11
N LEU A 120 -6.28 23.76 -16.89
CA LEU A 120 -7.32 23.10 -17.69
C LEU A 120 -8.72 23.74 -17.49
N ASN A 121 -9.07 24.14 -16.27
CA ASN A 121 -10.43 24.60 -15.97
C ASN A 121 -10.79 26.00 -16.50
N ILE A 122 -9.81 26.88 -16.77
CA ILE A 122 -10.13 28.27 -17.13
C ILE A 122 -10.13 28.40 -18.65
N ASP A 123 -9.01 28.08 -19.30
CA ASP A 123 -8.83 28.36 -20.72
C ASP A 123 -9.63 27.38 -21.61
N GLU A 124 -9.73 26.11 -21.22
CA GLU A 124 -10.41 25.08 -22.01
C GLU A 124 -11.94 25.18 -21.87
N ILE A 125 -12.45 25.55 -20.69
CA ILE A 125 -13.89 25.71 -20.46
C ILE A 125 -14.42 26.97 -21.17
N GLU A 126 -13.70 28.09 -21.08
CA GLU A 126 -14.09 29.34 -21.77
C GLU A 126 -14.10 29.13 -23.29
N LYS A 127 -13.08 28.47 -23.83
CA LYS A 127 -13.00 28.17 -25.27
C LYS A 127 -14.11 27.23 -25.75
N ILE A 128 -14.45 26.18 -24.98
CA ILE A 128 -15.56 25.28 -25.32
C ILE A 128 -16.91 26.03 -25.28
N MET A 129 -17.11 26.92 -24.29
CA MET A 129 -18.33 27.72 -24.22
C MET A 129 -18.46 28.69 -25.39
N ASP A 130 -17.37 29.35 -25.79
CA ASP A 130 -17.35 30.24 -26.94
C ASP A 130 -17.60 29.49 -28.26
N GLU A 131 -16.92 28.35 -28.48
CA GLU A 131 -17.12 27.50 -29.66
C GLU A 131 -18.57 26.96 -29.73
N THR A 132 -19.16 26.59 -28.58
CA THR A 132 -20.55 26.13 -28.51
C THR A 132 -21.53 27.27 -28.81
N ARG A 133 -21.28 28.46 -28.27
CA ARG A 133 -22.12 29.64 -28.50
C ARG A 133 -22.08 30.06 -29.96
N GLU A 134 -20.89 30.10 -30.58
CA GLU A 134 -20.74 30.40 -32.00
C GLU A 134 -21.44 29.34 -32.87
N GLY A 135 -21.39 28.06 -32.48
CA GLY A 135 -22.13 26.99 -33.15
C GLY A 135 -23.65 27.17 -33.09
N VAL A 136 -24.19 27.56 -31.93
CA VAL A 136 -25.63 27.85 -31.76
C VAL A 136 -26.04 29.09 -32.55
N GLU A 137 -25.24 30.15 -32.53
CA GLU A 137 -25.51 31.38 -33.30
C GLU A 137 -25.49 31.10 -34.81
N LYS A 138 -24.53 30.30 -35.31
CA LYS A 138 -24.52 29.85 -36.71
C LYS A 138 -25.73 29.00 -37.07
N GLN A 139 -26.15 28.12 -36.16
CA GLN A 139 -27.33 27.28 -36.40
C GLN A 139 -28.60 28.14 -36.47
N GLN A 140 -28.73 29.14 -35.58
CA GLN A 140 -29.84 30.09 -35.62
C GLN A 140 -29.81 30.97 -36.88
N GLU A 141 -28.63 31.42 -37.33
CA GLU A 141 -28.49 32.16 -38.58
C GLU A 141 -28.89 31.29 -39.80
N LEU A 142 -28.49 30.01 -39.80
CA LEU A 142 -28.92 29.06 -40.82
C LEU A 142 -30.44 28.87 -40.80
N ASP A 143 -31.03 28.65 -39.62
CA ASP A 143 -32.47 28.49 -39.44
C ASP A 143 -33.25 29.74 -39.90
N GLU A 144 -32.74 30.94 -39.64
CA GLU A 144 -33.33 32.21 -40.08
C GLU A 144 -33.21 32.41 -41.60
N ILE A 145 -32.08 32.04 -42.20
CA ILE A 145 -31.89 32.10 -43.67
C ILE A 145 -32.77 31.05 -44.37
N LEU A 146 -32.90 29.85 -43.79
CA LEU A 146 -33.74 28.78 -44.31
C LEU A 146 -35.22 29.16 -44.23
N SER A 147 -35.70 29.62 -43.07
CA SER A 147 -37.08 30.08 -42.88
C SER A 147 -37.43 31.33 -43.68
N GLY A 148 -36.48 32.26 -43.88
CA GLY A 148 -36.70 33.49 -44.66
C GLY A 148 -36.71 33.30 -46.18
N ARG A 149 -36.33 32.12 -46.70
CA ARG A 149 -36.22 31.84 -48.15
C ARG A 149 -37.30 30.90 -48.70
N LEU A 150 -38.02 30.19 -47.85
CA LEU A 150 -39.09 29.28 -48.26
C LEU A 150 -40.37 30.08 -48.52
N THR A 151 -41.09 29.75 -49.60
CA THR A 151 -42.43 30.30 -49.85
C THR A 151 -43.50 29.44 -49.18
N GLU A 152 -44.69 29.98 -48.91
CA GLU A 152 -45.79 29.23 -48.28
C GLU A 152 -46.18 27.96 -49.08
N GLU A 153 -46.00 27.98 -50.42
CA GLU A 153 -46.19 26.80 -51.27
C GLU A 153 -45.10 25.73 -51.04
N ASP A 154 -43.83 26.13 -50.90
CA ASP A 154 -42.73 25.21 -50.62
C ASP A 154 -42.89 24.56 -49.23
N GLU A 155 -43.31 25.32 -48.22
CA GLU A 155 -43.59 24.80 -46.87
C GLU A 155 -44.71 23.75 -46.90
N SER A 156 -45.77 23.99 -47.67
CA SER A 156 -46.88 23.05 -47.81
C SER A 156 -46.48 21.74 -48.50
N SER A 157 -45.60 21.81 -49.51
CA SER A 157 -45.06 20.63 -50.20
C SER A 157 -44.14 19.81 -49.29
N ILE A 158 -43.29 20.49 -48.52
CA ILE A 158 -42.37 19.84 -47.58
C ILE A 158 -43.13 19.17 -46.43
N LEU A 159 -44.21 19.78 -45.94
CA LEU A 159 -45.07 19.17 -44.91
C LEU A 159 -45.75 17.90 -45.42
N GLN A 160 -46.21 17.88 -46.68
CA GLN A 160 -46.76 16.68 -47.30
C GLN A 160 -45.70 15.57 -47.44
N GLU A 161 -44.50 15.91 -47.91
CA GLU A 161 -43.39 14.94 -48.00
C GLU A 161 -42.97 14.41 -46.62
N LEU A 162 -42.99 15.24 -45.58
CA LEU A 162 -42.71 14.84 -44.21
C LEU A 162 -43.77 13.87 -43.68
N ASP A 163 -45.05 14.16 -43.90
CA ASP A 163 -46.16 13.29 -43.49
C ASP A 163 -46.07 11.92 -44.21
N ASP A 164 -45.69 11.90 -45.48
CA ASP A 164 -45.47 10.66 -46.24
C ASP A 164 -44.30 9.84 -45.68
N LEU A 165 -43.18 10.49 -45.31
CA LEU A 165 -42.03 9.81 -44.71
C LEU A 165 -42.34 9.25 -43.31
N VAL A 166 -43.10 9.97 -42.49
CA VAL A 166 -43.55 9.49 -41.18
C VAL A 166 -44.48 8.30 -41.34
N ALA A 167 -45.42 8.35 -42.29
CA ALA A 167 -46.30 7.22 -42.57
C ALA A 167 -45.54 5.98 -43.05
N LEU A 168 -44.43 6.17 -43.78
CA LEU A 168 -43.54 5.08 -44.20
C LEU A 168 -42.73 4.50 -43.02
N ASP A 169 -42.13 5.32 -42.17
CA ASP A 169 -41.38 4.87 -40.97
C ASP A 169 -42.30 4.13 -39.98
N ASP A 170 -43.53 4.64 -39.80
CA ASP A 170 -44.55 3.98 -38.96
C ASP A 170 -45.02 2.65 -39.58
N ALA A 171 -45.10 2.55 -40.91
CA ALA A 171 -45.41 1.30 -41.60
C ALA A 171 -44.26 0.28 -41.52
N GLU A 172 -43.00 0.72 -41.56
CA GLU A 172 -41.82 -0.14 -41.37
C GLU A 172 -41.71 -0.65 -39.92
N ARG A 173 -41.95 0.20 -38.91
CA ARG A 173 -42.04 -0.22 -37.50
C ARG A 173 -43.20 -1.19 -37.23
N ALA A 174 -44.31 -1.05 -37.95
CA ALA A 174 -45.42 -1.99 -37.88
C ALA A 174 -45.11 -3.35 -38.54
N GLN A 175 -44.15 -3.41 -39.49
CA GLN A 175 -43.68 -4.67 -40.10
C GLN A 175 -42.65 -5.40 -39.24
N GLU A 176 -41.80 -4.68 -38.48
CA GLU A 176 -40.86 -5.30 -37.52
C GLU A 176 -41.55 -5.91 -36.28
N SER A 177 -42.86 -5.70 -36.10
CA SER A 177 -43.62 -6.15 -34.93
C SER A 177 -44.74 -7.16 -35.27
N LEU A 178 -44.41 -8.23 -36.00
CA LEU A 178 -45.25 -9.43 -36.16
C LEU A 178 -44.46 -10.74 -35.88
N PRO A 179 -45.11 -11.79 -35.36
CA PRO A 179 -44.71 -12.48 -34.12
C PRO A 179 -43.78 -13.69 -34.27
N GLU A 180 -43.07 -14.00 -33.17
CA GLU A 180 -42.16 -15.15 -32.97
C GLU A 180 -42.75 -16.49 -33.46
N GLU A 181 -42.28 -17.00 -34.60
CA GLU A 181 -42.47 -18.39 -35.01
C GLU A 181 -41.35 -19.28 -34.44
N ASP A 182 -41.70 -19.92 -33.31
CA ASP A 182 -41.30 -21.25 -32.81
C ASP A 182 -40.22 -22.02 -33.61
N ILE A 183 -38.94 -21.84 -33.27
CA ILE A 183 -37.84 -22.71 -33.72
C ILE A 183 -37.59 -23.80 -32.66
N ASN A 184 -38.48 -24.79 -32.65
CA ASN A 184 -38.28 -26.05 -31.94
C ASN A 184 -37.61 -27.09 -32.86
N GLU A 185 -36.29 -26.99 -33.07
CA GLU A 185 -35.51 -28.08 -33.67
C GLU A 185 -34.14 -28.30 -32.95
N LYS A 186 -34.19 -29.23 -31.99
CA LYS A 186 -33.14 -30.18 -31.54
C LYS A 186 -31.67 -29.83 -31.87
N LEU A 187 -30.96 -29.32 -30.87
CA LEU A 187 -29.49 -29.39 -30.81
C LEU A 187 -29.05 -30.71 -30.12
N PRO A 188 -27.99 -31.38 -30.61
CA PRO A 188 -27.50 -32.64 -30.04
C PRO A 188 -26.79 -32.44 -28.69
N ASP A 189 -26.95 -33.44 -27.81
CA ASP A 189 -26.50 -33.43 -26.42
C ASP A 189 -24.96 -33.44 -26.28
N VAL A 190 -24.44 -32.59 -25.40
CA VAL A 190 -22.98 -32.38 -25.21
C VAL A 190 -22.42 -33.50 -24.31
N PRO A 191 -21.32 -34.20 -24.67
CA PRO A 191 -20.76 -35.26 -23.86
C PRO A 191 -20.39 -34.82 -22.44
N THR A 192 -20.94 -35.51 -21.44
CA THR A 192 -20.65 -35.33 -20.02
C THR A 192 -19.51 -36.27 -19.62
N ASP A 193 -18.28 -35.80 -19.64
CA ASP A 193 -17.17 -36.49 -18.95
C ASP A 193 -16.17 -35.48 -18.40
N MET A 194 -16.41 -35.06 -17.15
CA MET A 194 -15.46 -34.28 -16.35
C MET A 194 -14.45 -35.25 -15.71
N PRO A 195 -13.13 -35.03 -15.83
CA PRO A 195 -12.16 -35.85 -15.12
C PRO A 195 -12.20 -35.60 -13.60
N GLU A 196 -12.44 -36.65 -12.82
CA GLU A 196 -12.40 -36.61 -11.35
C GLU A 196 -10.98 -36.30 -10.81
N PRO A 197 -10.85 -35.48 -9.75
CA PRO A 197 -9.57 -35.18 -9.13
C PRO A 197 -9.03 -36.34 -8.26
N GLU A 198 -7.80 -36.75 -8.53
CA GLU A 198 -7.04 -37.76 -7.79
C GLU A 198 -6.92 -37.44 -6.29
N LYS A 199 -7.50 -38.31 -5.45
CA LYS A 199 -7.33 -38.29 -3.99
C LYS A 199 -5.96 -38.84 -3.60
N ALA A 200 -5.06 -37.97 -3.14
CA ALA A 200 -3.80 -38.32 -2.51
C ALA A 200 -4.01 -39.19 -1.25
N LYS A 201 -3.56 -40.45 -1.32
CA LYS A 201 -3.56 -41.42 -0.21
C LYS A 201 -2.56 -41.00 0.87
N ARG A 202 -3.09 -40.70 2.07
CA ARG A 202 -2.34 -40.55 3.32
C ARG A 202 -1.72 -41.91 3.72
N LYS A 203 -0.39 -42.00 3.76
CA LYS A 203 0.33 -43.11 4.42
C LYS A 203 0.26 -42.91 5.94
N LYS A 204 -0.41 -43.83 6.64
CA LYS A 204 -0.23 -44.06 8.08
C LYS A 204 1.01 -44.94 8.26
N THR A 205 2.00 -44.45 8.98
CA THR A 205 3.17 -45.21 9.41
C THR A 205 2.82 -45.85 10.76
N GLU A 206 2.93 -47.17 10.83
CA GLU A 206 2.68 -47.99 12.02
C GLU A 206 3.80 -47.84 13.07
N GLU A 207 3.41 -47.84 14.35
CA GLU A 207 4.29 -47.88 15.51
C GLU A 207 4.89 -49.29 15.74
N PRO A 208 6.09 -49.40 16.34
CA PRO A 208 6.78 -50.67 16.50
C PRO A 208 6.28 -51.47 17.71
N LYS A 209 5.98 -52.75 17.50
CA LYS A 209 5.77 -53.72 18.60
C LYS A 209 7.08 -54.41 18.98
N VAL A 210 7.32 -54.40 20.29
CA VAL A 210 8.34 -55.13 21.04
C VAL A 210 8.17 -56.64 20.86
N ALA A 211 9.27 -57.37 20.65
CA ALA A 211 9.37 -58.80 20.90
C ALA A 211 10.64 -59.08 21.73
N LEU A 212 10.43 -59.75 22.86
CA LEU A 212 11.40 -60.17 23.85
C LEU A 212 11.72 -61.67 23.61
N MET A 213 12.99 -62.05 23.80
CA MET A 213 13.49 -63.37 24.22
C MET A 213 13.38 -64.57 23.26
N VAL A 214 14.54 -65.02 22.73
CA VAL A 214 15.21 -66.30 23.10
C VAL A 214 16.71 -66.06 23.10
#